data_AF-A0A0F7U233-F1
#
_entry.id   AF-A0A0F7U233-F1
#
_cell.length_a   1.000
_cell.length_b   1.000
_cell.length_c   1.000
_cell.angle_alpha   90.00
_cell.angle_beta   90.00
_cell.angle_gamma   90.00
#
_symmetry.space_group_name_H-M   'P 1'
#
loop_
_entity.id
_entity.type
_entity.pdbx_description
1 polymer ?
#
loop_
_entity_poly.entity_id
_entity_poly.type
_entity_poly.pdbx_seq_one_letter_code
_entity_poly.pdbx_strand_id
1 'polypeptide(L)'
;MWNDEDNNPYGAFDHHESRLSDSLHSAALSPPSFEHDSTPPSSHDSNLDPPDYITHPEDLSDPEEADYGAASQQYPRKSVYDSRIEQILYENPEMPILITDAGKNHEGGGSFIVYTIRTADLEVRRRYSEFASLRQTLVNLHPTLVVPPIPEKHSMADYAAKPTKAKEDTAIIELRKRMLAVFLNRCRRMKEIREDGVWWRFLDPNVSWNEVLHSHPASSVPKNNLKAPPLDPANPTQAHAWLPVPSSSAKLKHGSGGPSTTGGPPSSPGDTNEGPVVPNPGPDVLGRFPPESRKLSEQELDPYFVNFEASTRELELLLQGNIERVNRRTLSHLSSLSADLMELGARYNGFSLSEQSPTVAAAIERIGQAADTSYIETEELSTALSASFAEPMRESAQFASIVRNVLRYRVLKRVQEDMTRDELAKKKTLLDSLERSELEAKRIEQYLNRSSPQTGGTRSQRSLSASSAVSSEGGSLAEPSTDSEFPPTHGESIGSPSSPSQSPAYKKPEPSPTPSPAHRKTSSGNFVTNKIFGRISHAIHGFADVDPERTRRDQIGKTKESLIQLEQALEVSEKDVKDASAGVLQDLQRFQKDKEADLRRYMVAYARCHLDWARKNLETWTEAKDEVDKIVAR
;
A
#
# COMPACT_ATOMS: atom_id res chain seq x y z
N MET A 1 -28.64 -17.90 -5.21
CA MET A 1 -28.15 -18.83 -4.17
C MET A 1 -26.71 -19.18 -4.49
N TRP A 2 -25.79 -18.38 -3.96
CA TRP A 2 -24.38 -18.72 -3.82
C TRP A 2 -23.98 -18.12 -2.46
N ASN A 3 -23.55 -18.96 -1.54
CA ASN A 3 -22.87 -18.51 -0.33
C ASN A 3 -21.41 -18.34 -0.75
N ASP A 4 -20.92 -17.11 -0.82
CA ASP A 4 -19.49 -16.85 -0.67
C ASP A 4 -19.26 -16.62 0.82
N GLU A 5 -18.48 -17.51 1.43
CA GLU A 5 -18.26 -17.56 2.88
C GLU A 5 -17.48 -16.33 3.37
N ASP A 6 -17.84 -15.84 4.56
CA ASP A 6 -17.07 -14.84 5.29
C ASP A 6 -15.65 -15.35 5.57
N ASN A 7 -14.69 -14.97 4.72
CA ASN A 7 -13.27 -15.11 5.01
C ASN A 7 -12.83 -14.02 6.01
N ASN A 8 -13.45 -14.03 7.20
CA ASN A 8 -13.08 -13.21 8.34
C ASN A 8 -12.09 -13.99 9.22
N PRO A 9 -10.77 -13.73 9.14
CA PRO A 9 -9.78 -14.49 9.91
C PRO A 9 -9.82 -14.19 11.42
N TYR A 10 -10.66 -13.24 11.88
CA TYR A 10 -10.72 -12.80 13.28
C TYR A 10 -11.88 -13.39 14.09
N GLY A 11 -12.89 -14.01 13.47
CA GLY A 11 -14.16 -14.36 14.13
C GLY A 11 -14.18 -15.66 14.95
N ALA A 12 -13.03 -16.27 15.26
CA ALA A 12 -12.99 -17.68 15.69
C ALA A 12 -12.17 -17.97 16.96
N PHE A 13 -12.02 -16.98 17.85
CA PHE A 13 -11.42 -17.14 19.19
C PHE A 13 -12.48 -17.22 20.31
N ASP A 14 -13.60 -16.50 20.19
CA ASP A 14 -14.46 -16.19 21.35
C ASP A 14 -15.56 -17.22 21.67
N HIS A 15 -15.79 -18.22 20.80
CA HIS A 15 -16.90 -19.16 20.99
C HIS A 15 -16.74 -20.08 22.22
N HIS A 16 -15.53 -20.31 22.73
CA HIS A 16 -15.30 -21.23 23.85
C HIS A 16 -15.31 -20.58 25.25
N GLU A 17 -14.98 -19.29 25.39
CA GLU A 17 -15.06 -18.59 26.70
C GLU A 17 -16.51 -18.46 27.21
N SER A 18 -17.48 -18.48 26.29
CA SER A 18 -18.89 -18.21 26.57
C SER A 18 -19.59 -19.20 27.53
N ARG A 19 -18.97 -20.34 27.86
CA ARG A 19 -19.58 -21.39 28.68
C ARG A 19 -19.05 -21.51 30.11
N LEU A 20 -17.95 -20.84 30.46
CA LEU A 20 -17.32 -20.98 31.78
C LEU A 20 -17.60 -19.78 32.71
N SER A 21 -17.93 -18.60 32.18
CA SER A 21 -18.16 -17.40 32.98
C SER A 21 -19.50 -17.34 33.75
N ASP A 22 -20.48 -18.18 33.40
CA ASP A 22 -21.81 -18.17 34.05
C ASP A 22 -21.83 -18.83 35.45
N SER A 23 -20.75 -19.51 35.87
CA SER A 23 -20.67 -20.20 37.17
C SER A 23 -19.99 -19.40 38.30
N LEU A 24 -19.48 -18.20 38.01
CA LEU A 24 -18.62 -17.43 38.95
C LEU A 24 -19.31 -16.20 39.58
N HIS A 25 -20.53 -16.39 40.10
CA HIS A 25 -21.23 -15.36 40.90
C HIS A 25 -21.62 -15.86 42.30
N SER A 26 -20.62 -16.09 43.15
CA SER A 26 -20.74 -16.01 44.62
C SER A 26 -19.35 -15.88 45.25
N ALA A 27 -19.27 -15.15 46.37
CA ALA A 27 -18.06 -14.86 47.16
C ALA A 27 -17.00 -13.93 46.51
N ALA A 28 -17.34 -12.65 46.37
CA ALA A 28 -16.36 -11.56 46.41
C ALA A 28 -16.70 -10.67 47.62
N LEU A 29 -15.84 -10.67 48.64
CA LEU A 29 -15.95 -9.79 49.81
C LEU A 29 -15.28 -8.45 49.50
N SER A 30 -15.99 -7.34 49.70
CA SER A 30 -15.45 -5.99 49.52
C SER A 30 -14.41 -5.65 50.61
N PRO A 31 -13.28 -5.00 50.27
CA PRO A 31 -12.38 -4.43 51.27
C PRO A 31 -12.99 -3.17 51.90
N PRO A 32 -12.72 -2.88 53.19
CA PRO A 32 -13.28 -1.71 53.87
C PRO A 32 -12.55 -0.42 53.48
N SER A 33 -13.31 0.66 53.43
CA SER A 33 -12.82 2.04 53.34
C SER A 33 -12.04 2.44 54.60
N PHE A 34 -10.85 3.00 54.42
CA PHE A 34 -10.13 3.72 55.48
C PHE A 34 -10.19 5.23 55.25
N GLU A 35 -10.48 5.95 56.33
CA GLU A 35 -10.69 7.40 56.33
C GLU A 35 -9.38 8.19 56.34
N HIS A 36 -9.51 9.45 55.97
CA HIS A 36 -8.46 10.47 55.92
C HIS A 36 -7.98 10.83 57.33
N ASP A 37 -6.66 11.01 57.55
CA ASP A 37 -6.21 11.73 58.74
C ASP A 37 -4.99 12.65 58.50
N SER A 38 -5.27 13.95 58.68
CA SER A 38 -4.44 15.02 59.25
C SER A 38 -2.93 15.12 58.96
N THR A 39 -2.56 16.13 58.17
CA THR A 39 -1.20 16.71 58.12
C THR A 39 -0.89 17.56 59.37
N PRO A 40 0.36 17.56 59.88
CA PRO A 40 0.81 18.50 60.91
C PRO A 40 1.28 19.83 60.28
N PRO A 41 1.12 20.98 60.98
CA PRO A 41 1.54 22.29 60.49
C PRO A 41 2.99 22.62 60.87
N SER A 42 3.69 23.35 60.01
CA SER A 42 4.94 24.05 60.35
C SER A 42 4.81 25.55 60.12
N SER A 43 4.85 26.30 61.22
CA SER A 43 4.85 27.75 61.28
C SER A 43 6.03 28.23 62.12
N HIS A 44 6.94 29.04 61.56
CA HIS A 44 7.14 30.42 62.04
C HIS A 44 8.09 31.24 61.15
N ASP A 45 7.82 32.55 61.15
CA ASP A 45 8.44 33.66 60.43
C ASP A 45 9.96 33.83 60.58
N SER A 46 10.56 34.53 59.60
CA SER A 46 11.00 35.94 59.76
C SER A 46 11.53 36.48 58.41
N ASN A 47 10.80 37.35 57.70
CA ASN A 47 10.73 38.83 57.85
C ASN A 47 11.93 39.62 57.26
N LEU A 48 11.73 40.29 56.10
CA LEU A 48 11.84 41.76 55.86
C LEU A 48 12.20 42.16 54.40
N ASP A 49 11.15 42.58 53.67
CA ASP A 49 10.98 43.67 52.68
C ASP A 49 11.96 44.00 51.50
N PRO A 50 11.44 44.62 50.40
CA PRO A 50 12.13 44.85 49.12
C PRO A 50 12.64 46.32 48.95
N PRO A 51 13.21 46.74 47.78
CA PRO A 51 12.34 47.30 46.71
C PRO A 51 12.84 47.22 45.23
N ASP A 52 11.89 47.47 44.32
CA ASP A 52 11.91 48.21 43.04
C ASP A 52 13.01 48.08 41.95
N TYR A 53 12.54 47.63 40.76
CA TYR A 53 12.63 48.25 39.42
C TYR A 53 13.85 49.10 39.01
N ILE A 54 14.50 48.75 37.88
CA ILE A 54 14.84 49.62 36.72
C ILE A 54 15.44 48.79 35.56
N THR A 55 15.33 49.29 34.33
CA THR A 55 15.63 48.65 33.04
C THR A 55 16.93 49.13 32.35
N HIS A 56 17.34 48.42 31.27
CA HIS A 56 18.25 48.85 30.16
C HIS A 56 19.79 48.64 30.35
N PRO A 57 20.64 48.66 29.28
CA PRO A 57 21.18 47.42 28.67
C PRO A 57 22.69 47.50 28.29
N GLU A 58 23.14 46.64 27.36
CA GLU A 58 24.48 46.61 26.69
C GLU A 58 25.66 46.13 27.57
N ASP A 59 26.33 45.01 27.25
CA ASP A 59 27.18 44.64 26.09
C ASP A 59 28.66 45.03 26.29
N LEU A 60 29.44 44.09 26.84
CA LEU A 60 30.90 44.06 26.75
C LEU A 60 31.41 42.61 26.78
N SER A 61 32.26 42.29 25.80
CA SER A 61 32.88 40.98 25.57
C SER A 61 34.34 40.90 26.03
N ASP A 62 34.75 39.81 26.69
CA ASP A 62 36.05 39.14 26.51
C ASP A 62 36.03 37.74 27.21
N PRO A 63 37.02 36.83 27.03
CA PRO A 63 36.71 35.40 26.84
C PRO A 63 37.46 34.44 27.79
N GLU A 64 37.35 33.15 27.50
CA GLU A 64 38.19 32.05 28.00
C GLU A 64 38.19 31.77 29.53
N GLU A 65 37.18 31.05 30.00
CA GLU A 65 37.43 29.94 30.93
C GLU A 65 36.85 28.64 30.35
N ALA A 66 37.71 27.64 30.17
CA ALA A 66 37.33 26.31 29.74
C ALA A 66 37.52 25.34 30.91
N ASP A 67 36.43 24.86 31.52
CA ASP A 67 36.48 23.70 32.39
C ASP A 67 35.19 22.86 32.37
N TYR A 68 35.34 21.58 32.65
CA TYR A 68 34.50 20.42 32.33
C TYR A 68 33.01 20.49 32.72
N GLY A 69 32.12 20.19 31.75
CA GLY A 69 30.69 19.96 32.01
C GLY A 69 30.03 19.02 30.97
N ALA A 70 29.69 17.80 31.41
CA ALA A 70 28.92 16.74 30.74
C ALA A 70 28.44 16.96 29.28
N ALA A 71 28.95 16.14 28.36
CA ALA A 71 28.45 16.03 26.99
C ALA A 71 27.04 15.39 26.91
N SER A 72 26.02 16.19 27.25
CA SER A 72 24.67 15.94 26.73
C SER A 72 24.73 16.04 25.20
N GLN A 73 24.24 15.01 24.50
CA GLN A 73 24.11 15.04 23.04
C GLN A 73 22.98 16.02 22.66
N GLN A 74 23.27 17.31 22.68
CA GLN A 74 22.37 18.34 22.18
C GLN A 74 22.30 18.19 20.66
N TYR A 75 21.20 17.58 20.19
CA TYR A 75 20.81 17.68 18.79
C TYR A 75 20.76 19.17 18.41
N PRO A 76 21.34 19.58 17.27
CA PRO A 76 21.41 21.00 16.89
C PRO A 76 19.99 21.55 16.79
N ARG A 77 19.63 22.49 17.67
CA ARG A 77 18.26 23.01 17.72
C ARG A 77 17.89 23.64 16.38
N LYS A 78 16.73 23.26 15.83
CA LYS A 78 16.15 23.93 14.67
C LYS A 78 15.84 25.38 15.09
N SER A 79 16.29 26.35 14.30
CA SER A 79 16.15 27.78 14.65
C SER A 79 14.68 28.25 14.74
N VAL A 80 13.80 27.60 13.97
CA VAL A 80 12.35 27.87 13.96
C VAL A 80 11.60 26.53 13.89
N TYR A 81 10.57 26.37 14.71
CA TYR A 81 9.63 25.26 14.66
C TYR A 81 8.25 25.78 14.23
N ASP A 82 7.52 25.00 13.43
CA ASP A 82 6.17 25.36 12.96
C ASP A 82 5.12 25.17 14.07
N SER A 83 5.38 24.29 15.04
CA SER A 83 4.47 23.95 16.13
C SER A 83 5.19 23.42 17.37
N ARG A 84 4.47 23.44 18.51
CA ARG A 84 4.93 22.83 19.77
C ARG A 84 5.14 21.32 19.63
N ILE A 85 4.30 20.62 18.86
CA ILE A 85 4.44 19.18 18.63
C ILE A 85 5.66 18.85 17.77
N GLU A 86 5.98 19.67 16.76
CA GLU A 86 7.21 19.51 15.97
C GLU A 86 8.45 19.67 16.86
N GLN A 87 8.47 20.70 17.73
CA GLN A 87 9.55 20.91 18.70
C GLN A 87 9.74 19.68 19.60
N ILE A 88 8.68 19.17 20.23
CA ILE A 88 8.74 18.01 21.13
C ILE A 88 9.36 16.80 20.41
N LEU A 89 8.88 16.50 19.19
CA LEU A 89 9.31 15.36 18.39
C LEU A 89 10.75 15.48 17.86
N TYR A 90 11.23 16.71 17.65
CA TYR A 90 12.61 16.97 17.21
C TYR A 90 13.60 16.92 18.38
N GLU A 91 13.27 17.56 19.51
CA GLU A 91 14.12 17.62 20.70
C GLU A 91 14.16 16.28 21.46
N ASN A 92 13.08 15.49 21.39
CA ASN A 92 12.95 14.20 22.07
C ASN A 92 12.69 13.07 21.07
N PRO A 93 13.67 12.74 20.19
CA PRO A 93 13.44 11.87 19.04
C PRO A 93 12.96 10.47 19.43
N GLU A 94 13.30 9.97 20.63
CA GLU A 94 12.88 8.66 21.12
C GLU A 94 11.61 8.63 21.97
N MET A 95 10.96 9.77 22.20
CA MET A 95 9.74 9.83 23.00
C MET A 95 8.63 8.94 22.40
N PRO A 96 7.99 8.06 23.18
CA PRO A 96 6.89 7.23 22.69
C PRO A 96 5.62 8.06 22.53
N ILE A 97 4.90 7.82 21.43
CA ILE A 97 3.53 8.32 21.24
C ILE A 97 2.57 7.27 21.81
N LEU A 98 1.69 7.67 22.73
CA LEU A 98 0.78 6.75 23.42
C LEU A 98 -0.65 6.98 22.95
N ILE A 99 -1.44 5.91 22.82
CA ILE A 99 -2.90 6.01 22.75
C ILE A 99 -3.41 5.59 24.12
N THR A 100 -3.79 6.55 24.94
CA THR A 100 -4.14 6.35 26.36
C THR A 100 -5.54 5.76 26.51
N ASP A 101 -6.50 6.32 25.78
CA ASP A 101 -7.92 5.99 25.82
C ASP A 101 -8.50 5.71 24.42
N ALA A 102 -9.55 4.89 24.37
CA ALA A 102 -10.29 4.52 23.16
C ALA A 102 -11.77 4.29 23.50
N GLY A 103 -12.60 5.34 23.37
CA GLY A 103 -13.99 5.35 23.85
C GLY A 103 -15.00 5.85 22.81
N LYS A 104 -16.29 5.70 23.11
CA LYS A 104 -17.37 6.34 22.32
C LYS A 104 -17.31 7.86 22.49
N ASN A 105 -17.60 8.63 21.44
CA ASN A 105 -17.61 10.08 21.55
C ASN A 105 -18.77 10.58 22.42
N HIS A 106 -18.47 11.06 23.63
CA HIS A 106 -19.46 11.63 24.55
C HIS A 106 -19.80 13.10 24.25
N GLU A 107 -18.94 13.83 23.55
CA GLU A 107 -19.02 15.30 23.39
C GLU A 107 -19.86 15.76 22.18
N GLY A 108 -20.35 14.85 21.33
CA GLY A 108 -21.11 15.26 20.16
C GLY A 108 -21.73 14.14 19.33
N GLY A 109 -22.76 13.48 19.88
CA GLY A 109 -23.82 12.73 19.15
C GLY A 109 -23.42 11.60 18.19
N GLY A 110 -22.12 11.33 18.00
CA GLY A 110 -21.61 10.42 16.99
C GLY A 110 -21.32 9.03 17.54
N SER A 111 -21.86 8.00 16.89
CA SER A 111 -21.70 6.58 17.25
C SER A 111 -20.32 5.98 16.90
N PHE A 112 -19.25 6.77 16.93
CA PHE A 112 -17.90 6.34 16.55
C PHE A 112 -16.93 6.31 17.73
N ILE A 113 -15.92 5.44 17.63
CA ILE A 113 -14.81 5.35 18.58
C ILE A 113 -13.77 6.44 18.27
N VAL A 114 -13.35 7.13 19.33
CA VAL A 114 -12.32 8.16 19.35
C VAL A 114 -11.12 7.61 20.12
N TYR A 115 -9.93 7.81 19.57
CA TYR A 115 -8.65 7.45 20.18
C TYR A 115 -7.99 8.72 20.72
N THR A 116 -7.65 8.71 21.99
CA THR A 116 -6.97 9.81 22.68
C THR A 116 -5.47 9.57 22.59
N ILE A 117 -4.77 10.41 21.82
CA ILE A 117 -3.34 10.29 21.51
C ILE A 117 -2.58 11.30 22.38
N ARG A 118 -1.59 10.84 23.16
CA ARG A 118 -0.73 11.66 24.01
C ARG A 118 0.72 11.65 23.52
N THR A 119 1.30 12.83 23.40
CA THR A 119 2.73 13.05 23.10
C THR A 119 3.26 14.14 24.02
N ALA A 120 4.13 13.78 24.97
CA ALA A 120 4.51 14.63 26.11
C ALA A 120 3.28 15.21 26.85
N ASP A 121 3.24 16.54 26.96
CA ASP A 121 2.19 17.39 27.52
C ASP A 121 0.99 17.62 26.59
N LEU A 122 1.06 17.19 25.32
CA LEU A 122 -0.01 17.38 24.34
C LEU A 122 -0.91 16.15 24.23
N GLU A 123 -2.22 16.40 24.11
CA GLU A 123 -3.24 15.36 23.92
C GLU A 123 -4.21 15.76 22.81
N VAL A 124 -4.38 14.87 21.81
CA VAL A 124 -5.28 15.09 20.66
C VAL A 124 -6.18 13.88 20.45
N ARG A 125 -7.43 14.14 20.07
CA ARG A 125 -8.44 13.11 19.83
C ARG A 125 -8.66 12.91 18.33
N ARG A 126 -8.51 11.68 17.85
CA ARG A 126 -8.69 11.30 16.44
C ARG A 126 -9.52 10.02 16.30
N ARG A 127 -10.39 9.94 15.29
CA ARG A 127 -11.19 8.73 14.98
C ARG A 127 -10.51 7.85 13.94
N TYR A 128 -10.86 6.56 13.88
CA TYR A 128 -10.24 5.59 12.95
C TYR A 128 -10.20 6.06 11.47
N SER A 129 -11.25 6.72 10.97
CA SER A 129 -11.26 7.21 9.58
C SER A 129 -10.27 8.34 9.31
N GLU A 130 -9.84 9.07 10.33
CA GLU A 130 -8.78 10.07 10.21
C GLU A 130 -7.41 9.39 10.09
N PHE A 131 -7.13 8.37 10.90
CA PHE A 131 -5.94 7.51 10.73
C PHE A 131 -5.89 6.87 9.33
N ALA A 132 -7.04 6.41 8.81
CA ALA A 132 -7.13 5.87 7.46
C ALA A 132 -6.78 6.92 6.39
N SER A 133 -7.29 8.15 6.53
CA SER A 133 -6.90 9.25 5.63
C SER A 133 -5.43 9.66 5.80
N LEU A 134 -4.88 9.68 7.03
CA LEU A 134 -3.47 9.95 7.27
C LEU A 134 -2.60 8.94 6.53
N ARG A 135 -2.84 7.64 6.74
CA ARG A 135 -2.10 6.59 6.03
C ARG A 135 -2.20 6.73 4.52
N GLN A 136 -3.38 7.03 3.98
CA GLN A 136 -3.54 7.23 2.54
C GLN A 136 -2.76 8.45 2.03
N THR A 137 -2.79 9.56 2.77
CA THR A 137 -2.01 10.75 2.44
C THR A 137 -0.51 10.48 2.49
N LEU A 138 -0.01 9.74 3.50
CA LEU A 138 1.39 9.32 3.58
C LEU A 138 1.79 8.42 2.41
N VAL A 139 0.97 7.43 2.02
CA VAL A 139 1.23 6.59 0.84
C VAL A 139 1.25 7.42 -0.45
N ASN A 140 0.42 8.47 -0.53
CA ASN A 140 0.39 9.37 -1.69
C ASN A 140 1.59 10.33 -1.73
N LEU A 141 2.04 10.84 -0.58
CA LEU A 141 3.23 11.70 -0.46
C LEU A 141 4.55 10.92 -0.60
N HIS A 142 4.55 9.64 -0.27
CA HIS A 142 5.76 8.81 -0.16
C HIS A 142 5.63 7.49 -0.92
N PRO A 143 5.43 7.49 -2.26
CA PRO A 143 5.15 6.28 -3.04
C PRO A 143 6.34 5.30 -3.12
N THR A 144 7.53 5.75 -2.74
CA THR A 144 8.75 4.93 -2.65
C THR A 144 8.92 4.24 -1.29
N LEU A 145 8.11 4.58 -0.28
CA LEU A 145 8.29 4.10 1.09
C LEU A 145 7.31 2.99 1.48
N VAL A 146 7.79 2.01 2.26
CA VAL A 146 6.96 0.99 2.92
C VAL A 146 6.28 1.61 4.15
N VAL A 147 5.24 2.42 3.91
CA VAL A 147 4.43 3.07 4.96
C VAL A 147 3.67 2.01 5.78
N PRO A 148 3.82 1.97 7.12
CA PRO A 148 3.25 0.92 7.97
C PRO A 148 1.74 0.67 7.78
N PRO A 149 1.25 -0.57 7.95
CA PRO A 149 -0.18 -0.87 7.91
C PRO A 149 -0.93 -0.22 9.07
N ILE A 150 -2.24 -0.12 8.92
CA ILE A 150 -3.20 0.12 10.01
C ILE A 150 -4.18 -1.06 10.04
N PRO A 151 -4.80 -1.37 11.20
CA PRO A 151 -5.82 -2.42 11.32
C PRO A 151 -6.97 -2.19 10.35
N GLU A 152 -7.62 -3.27 9.89
CA GLU A 152 -8.65 -3.17 8.85
C GLU A 152 -9.92 -2.42 9.30
N LYS A 153 -10.67 -1.94 8.30
CA LYS A 153 -11.96 -1.25 8.50
C LYS A 153 -13.09 -2.27 8.74
N HIS A 154 -13.06 -2.93 9.89
CA HIS A 154 -14.23 -3.59 10.46
C HIS A 154 -15.42 -2.61 10.53
N SER A 155 -16.61 -3.09 10.14
CA SER A 155 -17.86 -2.32 10.23
C SER A 155 -18.32 -2.25 11.68
N MET A 156 -18.45 -1.04 12.22
CA MET A 156 -18.84 -0.79 13.62
C MET A 156 -20.37 -0.73 13.81
N ALA A 157 -21.16 -1.19 12.83
CA ALA A 157 -22.62 -1.00 12.84
C ALA A 157 -23.34 -1.75 13.98
N ASP A 158 -22.73 -2.79 14.56
CA ASP A 158 -23.32 -3.56 15.66
C ASP A 158 -23.00 -3.02 17.08
N TYR A 159 -22.06 -2.07 17.23
CA TYR A 159 -21.41 -1.61 18.51
C TYR A 159 -22.32 -1.04 19.62
N ALA A 160 -23.63 -1.00 19.40
CA ALA A 160 -24.61 -0.46 20.34
C ALA A 160 -25.94 -1.25 20.37
N ALA A 161 -26.09 -2.30 19.55
CA ALA A 161 -27.38 -2.95 19.33
C ALA A 161 -27.51 -4.34 19.96
N LYS A 162 -26.40 -5.01 20.30
CA LYS A 162 -26.40 -6.42 20.75
C LYS A 162 -25.38 -6.63 21.88
N PRO A 163 -25.78 -6.82 23.15
CA PRO A 163 -24.85 -6.99 24.26
C PRO A 163 -23.97 -8.25 24.13
N THR A 164 -24.40 -9.26 23.37
CA THR A 164 -23.62 -10.46 23.07
C THR A 164 -22.34 -10.19 22.25
N LYS A 165 -22.22 -9.04 21.58
CA LYS A 165 -21.01 -8.64 20.82
C LYS A 165 -20.07 -7.71 21.58
N ALA A 166 -20.42 -7.28 22.80
CA ALA A 166 -19.64 -6.28 23.53
C ALA A 166 -18.19 -6.72 23.86
N LYS A 167 -17.96 -8.04 24.02
CA LYS A 167 -16.62 -8.62 24.18
C LYS A 167 -15.80 -8.53 22.89
N GLU A 168 -16.33 -9.02 21.76
CA GLU A 168 -15.73 -8.91 20.42
C GLU A 168 -15.38 -7.44 20.09
N ASP A 169 -16.30 -6.52 20.36
CA ASP A 169 -16.14 -5.09 20.13
C ASP A 169 -14.98 -4.50 20.97
N THR A 170 -14.85 -4.93 22.23
CA THR A 170 -13.76 -4.50 23.12
C THR A 170 -12.40 -5.03 22.63
N ALA A 171 -12.33 -6.31 22.23
CA ALA A 171 -11.11 -6.90 21.67
C ALA A 171 -10.67 -6.19 20.38
N ILE A 172 -11.61 -5.82 19.50
CA ILE A 172 -11.33 -5.05 18.28
C ILE A 172 -10.87 -3.61 18.59
N ILE A 173 -11.45 -2.94 19.59
CA ILE A 173 -10.99 -1.62 20.05
C ILE A 173 -9.54 -1.70 20.53
N GLU A 174 -9.23 -2.67 21.39
CA GLU A 174 -7.92 -2.83 22.00
C GLU A 174 -6.84 -3.25 21.00
N LEU A 175 -7.14 -4.18 20.07
CA LEU A 175 -6.27 -4.48 18.93
C LEU A 175 -6.01 -3.22 18.09
N ARG A 176 -7.05 -2.41 17.83
CA ARG A 176 -6.89 -1.15 17.08
C ARG A 176 -6.03 -0.15 17.84
N LYS A 177 -6.25 0.04 19.14
CA LYS A 177 -5.47 0.91 20.02
C LYS A 177 -3.98 0.56 19.95
N ARG A 178 -3.65 -0.72 20.07
CA ARG A 178 -2.27 -1.23 19.92
C ARG A 178 -1.70 -0.98 18.52
N MET A 179 -2.37 -1.43 17.46
CA MET A 179 -1.83 -1.31 16.09
C MET A 179 -1.74 0.16 15.62
N LEU A 180 -2.65 1.05 16.02
CA LEU A 180 -2.58 2.47 15.70
C LEU A 180 -1.42 3.16 16.45
N ALA A 181 -1.16 2.78 17.70
CA ALA A 181 0.02 3.24 18.43
C ALA A 181 1.33 2.74 17.76
N VAL A 182 1.37 1.49 17.31
CA VAL A 182 2.51 0.95 16.54
C VAL A 182 2.69 1.71 15.21
N PHE A 183 1.62 1.97 14.47
CA PHE A 183 1.67 2.78 13.24
C PHE A 183 2.30 4.16 13.47
N LEU A 184 1.85 4.90 14.50
CA LEU A 184 2.42 6.23 14.83
C LEU A 184 3.89 6.14 15.23
N ASN A 185 4.27 5.19 16.08
CA ASN A 185 5.67 5.05 16.53
C ASN A 185 6.60 4.49 15.44
N ARG A 186 6.11 3.71 14.47
CA ARG A 186 6.87 3.34 13.27
C ARG A 186 7.08 4.57 12.38
N CYS A 187 6.04 5.38 12.14
CA CYS A 187 6.15 6.63 11.38
C CYS A 187 7.14 7.62 12.03
N ARG A 188 7.18 7.72 13.37
CA ARG A 188 8.17 8.53 14.12
C ARG A 188 9.63 8.21 13.73
N ARG A 189 9.92 6.97 13.34
CA ARG A 189 11.29 6.53 12.96
C ARG A 189 11.62 6.77 11.49
N MET A 190 10.67 7.19 10.67
CA MET A 190 10.86 7.46 9.23
C MET A 190 11.15 8.95 9.04
N LYS A 191 12.37 9.29 8.59
CA LYS A 191 12.83 10.68 8.45
C LYS A 191 11.93 11.44 7.49
N GLU A 192 11.67 10.83 6.35
CA GLU A 192 10.87 11.33 5.24
C GLU A 192 9.44 11.67 5.67
N ILE A 193 8.83 10.86 6.55
CA ILE A 193 7.49 11.12 7.12
C ILE A 193 7.52 12.21 8.19
N ARG A 194 8.57 12.32 9.01
CA ARG A 194 8.68 13.43 9.98
C ARG A 194 8.82 14.79 9.30
N GLU A 195 9.51 14.83 8.17
CA GLU A 195 9.83 16.05 7.43
C GLU A 195 8.73 16.46 6.42
N ASP A 196 7.66 15.68 6.27
CA ASP A 196 6.59 15.95 5.28
C ASP A 196 5.59 17.06 5.67
N GLY A 197 5.66 17.55 6.91
CA GLY A 197 4.76 18.61 7.41
C GLY A 197 3.31 18.16 7.67
N VAL A 198 2.92 16.91 7.37
CA VAL A 198 1.55 16.40 7.49
C VAL A 198 1.43 15.46 8.70
N TRP A 199 2.40 14.56 8.91
CA TRP A 199 2.32 13.55 9.96
C TRP A 199 2.26 14.16 11.36
N TRP A 200 3.12 15.14 11.68
CA TRP A 200 3.09 15.77 13.00
C TRP A 200 1.87 16.67 13.21
N ARG A 201 1.28 17.26 12.15
CA ARG A 201 0.02 18.01 12.24
C ARG A 201 -1.18 17.15 12.64
N PHE A 202 -1.13 15.83 12.37
CA PHE A 202 -2.13 14.90 12.89
C PHE A 202 -2.09 14.80 14.43
N LEU A 203 -0.90 14.97 15.02
CA LEU A 203 -0.63 14.91 16.46
C LEU A 203 -0.85 16.26 17.18
N ASP A 204 -1.03 17.36 16.43
CA ASP A 204 -1.26 18.69 17.01
C ASP A 204 -2.73 18.87 17.44
N PRO A 205 -3.02 19.20 18.72
CA PRO A 205 -4.38 19.50 19.17
C PRO A 205 -4.94 20.81 18.60
N ASN A 206 -4.09 21.74 18.15
CA ASN A 206 -4.50 23.05 17.64
C ASN A 206 -4.83 23.02 16.14
N VAL A 207 -4.61 21.89 15.46
CA VAL A 207 -4.77 21.76 14.01
C VAL A 207 -5.94 20.85 13.64
N SER A 208 -6.84 21.41 12.83
CA SER A 208 -7.94 20.67 12.21
C SER A 208 -7.41 19.70 11.16
N TRP A 209 -7.56 18.39 11.39
CA TRP A 209 -7.12 17.38 10.42
C TRP A 209 -7.80 17.54 9.05
N ASN A 210 -9.06 17.98 9.03
CA ASN A 210 -9.75 18.27 7.77
C ASN A 210 -9.09 19.43 7.00
N GLU A 211 -8.56 20.44 7.69
CA GLU A 211 -7.83 21.54 7.06
C GLU A 211 -6.50 21.05 6.47
N VAL A 212 -5.76 20.22 7.21
CA VAL A 212 -4.50 19.60 6.75
C VAL A 212 -4.70 18.88 5.41
N LEU A 213 -5.76 18.07 5.29
CA LEU A 213 -6.09 17.35 4.05
C LEU A 213 -6.38 18.25 2.83
N HIS A 214 -6.79 19.50 3.05
CA HIS A 214 -7.07 20.48 1.99
C HIS A 214 -5.92 21.49 1.79
N SER A 215 -4.83 21.37 2.56
CA SER A 215 -3.63 22.22 2.51
C SER A 215 -2.45 21.53 1.81
N HIS A 216 -1.46 22.33 1.37
CA HIS A 216 -0.18 21.81 0.88
C HIS A 216 0.61 21.17 2.05
N PRO A 217 1.29 20.02 1.85
CA PRO A 217 1.45 19.29 0.58
C PRO A 217 0.32 18.30 0.24
N ALA A 218 -0.52 17.92 1.20
CA ALA A 218 -1.52 16.86 1.05
C ALA A 218 -2.49 17.07 -0.12
N SER A 219 -2.98 18.29 -0.34
CA SER A 219 -3.92 18.61 -1.42
C SER A 219 -3.26 18.84 -2.79
N SER A 220 -1.94 18.97 -2.84
CA SER A 220 -1.17 19.22 -4.08
C SER A 220 -0.79 17.93 -4.83
N VAL A 221 -0.83 16.77 -4.17
CA VAL A 221 -0.49 15.49 -4.81
C VAL A 221 -1.52 15.13 -5.90
N PRO A 222 -1.09 14.87 -7.15
CA PRO A 222 -1.99 14.44 -8.20
C PRO A 222 -2.73 13.14 -7.87
N LYS A 223 -3.97 12.98 -8.35
CA LYS A 223 -4.79 11.75 -8.20
C LYS A 223 -4.12 10.46 -8.72
N ASN A 224 -3.03 10.59 -9.49
CA ASN A 224 -2.21 9.49 -9.96
C ASN A 224 -0.74 9.86 -9.78
N ASN A 225 -0.06 9.22 -8.84
CA ASN A 225 1.35 9.46 -8.50
C ASN A 225 2.34 9.20 -9.65
N LEU A 226 1.93 8.56 -10.75
CA LEU A 226 2.76 8.47 -11.95
C LEU A 226 2.88 9.83 -12.68
N LYS A 227 2.00 10.79 -12.36
CA LYS A 227 2.04 12.19 -12.85
C LYS A 227 2.79 13.14 -11.89
N ALA A 228 3.65 12.62 -11.03
CA ALA A 228 4.42 13.40 -10.07
C ALA A 228 5.82 12.81 -9.83
N PRO A 229 6.78 13.60 -9.33
CA PRO A 229 8.10 13.12 -8.91
C PRO A 229 7.99 12.05 -7.82
N PRO A 230 8.80 10.97 -7.82
CA PRO A 230 8.75 9.91 -6.82
C PRO A 230 9.08 10.35 -5.39
N LEU A 231 9.97 11.34 -5.25
CA LEU A 231 10.51 11.82 -3.97
C LEU A 231 9.91 13.15 -3.52
N ASP A 232 9.13 13.81 -4.40
CA ASP A 232 8.37 15.02 -4.07
C ASP A 232 7.05 15.05 -4.90
N PRO A 233 6.06 14.20 -4.56
CA PRO A 233 4.82 14.11 -5.33
C PRO A 233 3.93 15.35 -5.22
N ALA A 234 4.20 16.24 -4.27
CA ALA A 234 3.42 17.45 -4.02
C ALA A 234 3.81 18.63 -4.92
N ASN A 235 4.99 18.57 -5.55
CA ASN A 235 5.51 19.62 -6.44
C ASN A 235 5.76 19.13 -7.88
N PRO A 236 4.73 18.63 -8.60
CA PRO A 236 4.88 18.18 -9.98
C PRO A 236 5.16 19.34 -10.94
N THR A 237 6.21 19.20 -11.76
CA THR A 237 6.48 20.16 -12.85
C THR A 237 5.49 19.99 -14.00
N GLN A 238 5.34 21.02 -14.85
CA GLN A 238 4.46 20.96 -16.03
C GLN A 238 4.73 19.75 -16.94
N ALA A 239 5.99 19.32 -17.05
CA ALA A 239 6.38 18.15 -17.84
C ALA A 239 5.70 16.84 -17.41
N HIS A 240 5.45 16.67 -16.10
CA HIS A 240 4.76 15.50 -15.59
C HIS A 240 3.31 15.40 -16.10
N ALA A 241 2.68 16.54 -16.42
CA ALA A 241 1.33 16.56 -16.98
C ALA A 241 1.24 15.87 -18.35
N TRP A 242 2.33 15.78 -19.11
CA TRP A 242 2.37 15.12 -20.43
C TRP A 242 2.75 13.64 -20.39
N LEU A 243 3.29 13.12 -19.28
CA LEU A 243 3.69 11.71 -19.16
C LEU A 243 2.54 10.73 -19.49
N PRO A 244 2.73 9.67 -20.27
CA PRO A 244 1.71 8.64 -20.47
C PRO A 244 1.37 7.95 -19.14
N VAL A 245 0.19 7.34 -19.04
CA VAL A 245 -0.23 6.54 -17.86
C VAL A 245 -0.30 5.07 -18.26
N PRO A 246 0.65 4.22 -17.81
CA PRO A 246 0.57 2.79 -18.01
C PRO A 246 -0.66 2.16 -17.33
N SER A 247 -1.11 1.03 -17.86
CA SER A 247 -2.10 0.17 -17.17
C SER A 247 -1.52 -0.36 -15.85
N SER A 248 -2.37 -0.50 -14.83
CA SER A 248 -2.01 -1.12 -13.54
C SER A 248 -1.49 -2.56 -13.68
N SER A 249 -1.71 -3.23 -14.81
CA SER A 249 -1.19 -4.56 -15.15
C SER A 249 0.00 -4.57 -16.13
N ALA A 250 0.49 -3.41 -16.58
CA ALA A 250 1.58 -3.31 -17.57
C ALA A 250 2.93 -3.79 -17.00
N LYS A 251 3.60 -4.70 -17.72
CA LYS A 251 4.91 -5.26 -17.34
C LYS A 251 6.02 -4.66 -18.19
N LEU A 252 7.26 -4.70 -17.70
CA LEU A 252 8.44 -4.38 -18.49
C LEU A 252 8.52 -5.32 -19.71
N LYS A 253 8.84 -4.75 -20.87
CA LYS A 253 9.24 -5.54 -22.03
C LYS A 253 10.66 -6.04 -21.76
N HIS A 254 10.82 -7.28 -21.27
CA HIS A 254 12.16 -7.88 -21.27
C HIS A 254 12.71 -7.85 -22.69
N GLY A 255 13.94 -7.35 -22.85
CA GLY A 255 14.65 -7.40 -24.12
C GLY A 255 14.65 -8.82 -24.66
N SER A 256 14.32 -8.98 -25.94
CA SER A 256 14.22 -10.28 -26.60
C SER A 256 15.57 -11.01 -26.58
N GLY A 257 15.76 -11.91 -25.62
CA GLY A 257 17.06 -12.53 -25.36
C GLY A 257 17.08 -13.56 -24.21
N GLY A 258 16.06 -14.41 -24.11
CA GLY A 258 16.03 -15.51 -23.13
C GLY A 258 14.95 -16.55 -23.49
N PRO A 259 15.30 -17.84 -23.64
CA PRO A 259 14.33 -18.84 -24.07
C PRO A 259 13.36 -19.23 -22.95
N SER A 260 12.14 -19.51 -23.38
CA SER A 260 11.02 -20.03 -22.58
C SER A 260 11.41 -21.24 -21.72
N THR A 261 11.05 -21.20 -20.44
CA THR A 261 11.22 -22.30 -19.48
C THR A 261 10.26 -23.45 -19.76
N THR A 262 10.66 -24.42 -20.59
CA THR A 262 10.11 -25.78 -20.59
C THR A 262 10.91 -26.64 -19.61
N GLY A 263 10.21 -27.39 -18.74
CA GLY A 263 10.83 -28.05 -17.59
C GLY A 263 11.79 -29.21 -17.91
N GLY A 264 12.82 -29.35 -17.08
CA GLY A 264 13.75 -30.47 -17.02
C GLY A 264 14.76 -30.23 -15.88
N PRO A 265 15.12 -31.24 -15.07
CA PRO A 265 16.08 -31.06 -13.98
C PRO A 265 17.53 -31.02 -14.54
N PRO A 266 18.40 -30.11 -14.06
CA PRO A 266 19.78 -30.05 -14.54
C PRO A 266 20.68 -31.08 -13.86
N SER A 267 21.25 -31.98 -14.65
CA SER A 267 22.49 -32.71 -14.31
C SER A 267 23.71 -31.86 -14.69
N SER A 268 24.70 -31.78 -13.79
CA SER A 268 25.96 -31.03 -14.00
C SER A 268 26.79 -31.57 -15.18
N PRO A 269 27.57 -30.71 -15.86
CA PRO A 269 29.03 -30.89 -15.76
C PRO A 269 29.91 -29.62 -15.90
N GLY A 270 31.08 -29.65 -15.24
CA GLY A 270 32.41 -29.43 -15.87
C GLY A 270 32.82 -28.06 -16.45
N ASP A 271 33.47 -27.25 -15.61
CA ASP A 271 34.66 -26.38 -15.82
C ASP A 271 35.03 -25.64 -17.14
N THR A 272 35.70 -24.50 -16.91
CA THR A 272 36.54 -23.67 -17.81
C THR A 272 35.87 -22.63 -18.73
N ASN A 273 35.75 -21.39 -18.24
CA ASN A 273 36.54 -20.27 -18.79
C ASN A 273 36.56 -19.03 -17.87
N GLU A 274 37.60 -18.21 -17.96
CA GLU A 274 37.82 -17.06 -17.07
C GLU A 274 36.94 -15.85 -17.40
N GLY A 275 36.32 -15.29 -16.37
CA GLY A 275 35.60 -14.01 -16.36
C GLY A 275 35.45 -13.51 -14.93
N PRO A 276 35.11 -12.24 -14.67
CA PRO A 276 35.04 -11.70 -13.32
C PRO A 276 34.00 -12.47 -12.48
N VAL A 277 34.48 -13.23 -11.50
CA VAL A 277 33.63 -14.06 -10.64
C VAL A 277 32.85 -13.14 -9.70
N VAL A 278 31.62 -12.82 -10.09
CA VAL A 278 30.57 -12.48 -9.12
C VAL A 278 30.34 -13.76 -8.31
N PRO A 279 30.63 -13.81 -7.01
CA PRO A 279 30.46 -15.04 -6.23
C PRO A 279 28.99 -15.41 -6.26
N ASN A 280 28.68 -16.61 -6.76
CA ASN A 280 27.30 -17.08 -6.91
C ASN A 280 26.62 -17.06 -5.54
N PRO A 281 25.68 -16.12 -5.27
CA PRO A 281 25.25 -15.88 -3.91
C PRO A 281 24.33 -17.02 -3.47
N GLY A 282 24.64 -17.65 -2.34
CA GLY A 282 23.73 -18.64 -1.73
C GLY A 282 22.34 -18.03 -1.48
N PRO A 283 21.30 -18.86 -1.30
CA PRO A 283 19.90 -18.39 -1.19
C PRO A 283 19.70 -17.29 -0.12
N ASP A 284 20.45 -17.34 0.98
CA ASP A 284 20.43 -16.32 2.05
C ASP A 284 20.95 -14.93 1.64
N VAL A 285 21.81 -14.85 0.61
CA VAL A 285 22.43 -13.59 0.18
C VAL A 285 21.53 -12.85 -0.81
N LEU A 286 20.79 -13.56 -1.66
CA LEU A 286 19.92 -12.96 -2.68
C LEU A 286 18.74 -12.17 -2.08
N GLY A 287 18.37 -12.44 -0.82
CA GLY A 287 17.35 -11.67 -0.08
C GLY A 287 17.83 -10.28 0.39
N ARG A 288 19.13 -9.97 0.25
CA ARG A 288 19.72 -8.67 0.59
C ARG A 288 20.25 -7.97 -0.67
N PHE A 289 20.09 -6.66 -0.73
CA PHE A 289 20.71 -5.84 -1.78
C PHE A 289 22.24 -5.78 -1.59
N PRO A 290 23.03 -5.78 -2.68
CA PRO A 290 24.49 -5.76 -2.57
C PRO A 290 24.99 -4.40 -2.05
N PRO A 291 26.17 -4.35 -1.39
CA PRO A 291 26.73 -3.10 -0.86
C PRO A 291 26.92 -2.01 -1.92
N GLU A 292 27.26 -2.40 -3.15
CA GLU A 292 27.48 -1.49 -4.27
C GLU A 292 26.22 -1.21 -5.10
N SER A 293 25.03 -1.57 -4.62
CA SER A 293 23.75 -1.43 -5.34
C SER A 293 23.49 -0.03 -5.93
N ARG A 294 24.06 1.04 -5.35
CA ARG A 294 23.98 2.42 -5.90
C ARG A 294 24.74 2.64 -7.22
N LYS A 295 25.63 1.74 -7.61
CA LYS A 295 26.41 1.81 -8.87
C LYS A 295 25.78 1.02 -10.02
N LEU A 296 24.79 0.16 -9.71
CA LEU A 296 24.17 -0.74 -10.67
C LEU A 296 23.14 -0.01 -11.54
N SER A 297 23.02 -0.42 -12.79
CA SER A 297 21.95 0.03 -13.69
C SER A 297 20.59 -0.55 -13.31
N GLU A 298 19.52 0.04 -13.86
CA GLU A 298 18.14 -0.40 -13.64
C GLU A 298 17.88 -1.87 -13.98
N GLN A 299 18.61 -2.42 -14.96
CA GLN A 299 18.49 -3.82 -15.38
C GLN A 299 19.27 -4.75 -14.45
N GLU A 300 20.44 -4.33 -13.96
CA GLU A 300 21.24 -5.09 -12.98
C GLU A 300 20.59 -5.13 -11.59
N LEU A 301 19.76 -4.14 -11.26
CA LEU A 301 18.97 -4.11 -10.02
C LEU A 301 17.73 -5.02 -10.06
N ASP A 302 17.20 -5.35 -11.24
CA ASP A 302 15.93 -6.08 -11.38
C ASP A 302 15.91 -7.46 -10.69
N PRO A 303 16.95 -8.32 -10.80
CA PRO A 303 16.98 -9.61 -10.09
C PRO A 303 16.85 -9.45 -8.57
N TYR A 304 17.48 -8.43 -7.98
CA TYR A 304 17.42 -8.18 -6.54
C TYR A 304 16.02 -7.74 -6.09
N PHE A 305 15.37 -6.84 -6.85
CA PHE A 305 13.99 -6.43 -6.54
C PHE A 305 12.99 -7.59 -6.69
N VAL A 306 13.12 -8.40 -7.74
CA VAL A 306 12.28 -9.60 -7.95
C VAL A 306 12.47 -10.62 -6.82
N ASN A 307 13.72 -10.87 -6.40
CA ASN A 307 13.99 -11.79 -5.31
C ASN A 307 13.55 -11.25 -3.93
N PHE A 308 13.63 -9.93 -3.72
CA PHE A 308 13.07 -9.29 -2.52
C PHE A 308 11.54 -9.43 -2.46
N GLU A 309 10.84 -9.30 -3.60
CA GLU A 309 9.39 -9.56 -3.68
C GLU A 309 9.07 -11.03 -3.35
N ALA A 310 9.80 -11.97 -3.96
CA ALA A 310 9.60 -13.40 -3.79
C ALA A 310 9.81 -13.85 -2.34
N SER A 311 10.94 -13.48 -1.74
CA SER A 311 11.27 -13.80 -0.32
C SER A 311 10.31 -13.13 0.67
N THR A 312 9.84 -11.92 0.38
CA THR A 312 8.82 -11.24 1.20
C THR A 312 7.46 -11.96 1.12
N ARG A 313 7.08 -12.47 -0.05
CA ARG A 313 5.87 -13.29 -0.25
C ARG A 313 5.99 -14.67 0.40
N GLU A 314 7.15 -15.30 0.36
CA GLU A 314 7.39 -16.56 1.05
C GLU A 314 7.23 -16.40 2.58
N LEU A 315 7.80 -15.32 3.14
CA LEU A 315 7.62 -14.99 4.55
C LEU A 315 6.15 -14.76 4.92
N GLU A 316 5.39 -14.00 4.12
CA GLU A 316 3.93 -13.81 4.31
C GLU A 316 3.18 -15.15 4.41
N LEU A 317 3.48 -16.09 3.50
CA LEU A 317 2.88 -17.44 3.48
C LEU A 317 3.28 -18.29 4.69
N LEU A 318 4.51 -18.16 5.20
CA LEU A 318 4.95 -18.85 6.41
C LEU A 318 4.24 -18.32 7.66
N LEU A 319 4.20 -16.98 7.81
CA LEU A 319 3.59 -16.29 8.95
C LEU A 319 2.08 -16.53 9.02
N GLN A 320 1.35 -16.35 7.92
CA GLN A 320 -0.12 -16.55 7.86
C GLN A 320 -0.53 -18.01 7.74
N GLY A 321 0.34 -18.88 7.22
CA GLY A 321 0.04 -20.28 6.97
C GLY A 321 0.35 -21.18 8.15
N ASN A 322 1.53 -21.80 8.13
CA ASN A 322 1.87 -22.86 9.08
C ASN A 322 2.08 -22.33 10.50
N ILE A 323 2.71 -21.16 10.65
CA ILE A 323 3.06 -20.62 11.97
C ILE A 323 1.78 -20.19 12.71
N GLU A 324 0.90 -19.40 12.10
CA GLU A 324 -0.37 -19.01 12.73
C GLU A 324 -1.27 -20.21 13.06
N ARG A 325 -1.31 -21.24 12.21
CA ARG A 325 -2.04 -22.50 12.51
C ARG A 325 -1.47 -23.26 13.70
N VAL A 326 -0.17 -23.21 13.95
CA VAL A 326 0.44 -23.82 15.14
C VAL A 326 0.17 -22.94 16.37
N ASN A 327 0.46 -21.65 16.27
CA ASN A 327 0.22 -20.65 17.30
C ASN A 327 -1.21 -20.68 17.85
N ARG A 328 -2.23 -20.67 16.97
CA ARG A 328 -3.64 -20.77 17.37
C ARG A 328 -3.97 -22.08 18.10
N ARG A 329 -3.36 -23.20 17.71
CA ARG A 329 -3.51 -24.49 18.42
C ARG A 329 -2.82 -24.46 19.78
N THR A 330 -1.64 -23.84 19.90
CA THR A 330 -0.95 -23.65 21.18
C THR A 330 -1.80 -22.82 22.14
N LEU A 331 -2.33 -21.66 21.71
CA LEU A 331 -3.20 -20.82 22.54
C LEU A 331 -4.48 -21.57 22.99
N SER A 332 -5.12 -22.32 22.08
CA SER A 332 -6.28 -23.15 22.43
C SER A 332 -5.95 -24.26 23.43
N HIS A 333 -4.76 -24.86 23.33
CA HIS A 333 -4.30 -25.88 24.28
C HIS A 333 -3.98 -25.26 25.66
N LEU A 334 -3.36 -24.09 25.71
CA LEU A 334 -3.10 -23.37 26.98
C LEU A 334 -4.41 -23.01 27.68
N SER A 335 -5.43 -22.55 26.95
CA SER A 335 -6.77 -22.29 27.50
C SER A 335 -7.43 -23.56 28.07
N SER A 336 -7.34 -24.71 27.37
CA SER A 336 -7.85 -25.99 27.89
C SER A 336 -7.10 -26.42 29.16
N LEU A 337 -5.77 -26.33 29.15
CA LEU A 337 -4.93 -26.68 30.29
C LEU A 337 -5.20 -25.79 31.51
N SER A 338 -5.45 -24.50 31.29
CA SER A 338 -5.93 -23.57 32.33
C SER A 338 -7.20 -24.10 33.01
N ALA A 339 -8.23 -24.46 32.22
CA ALA A 339 -9.49 -24.95 32.74
C ALA A 339 -9.34 -26.28 33.51
N ASP A 340 -8.52 -27.20 33.00
CA ASP A 340 -8.23 -28.48 33.66
C ASP A 340 -7.49 -28.27 35.01
N LEU A 341 -6.54 -27.33 35.06
CA LEU A 341 -5.81 -26.96 36.28
C LEU A 341 -6.70 -26.28 37.32
N MET A 342 -7.61 -25.41 36.88
CA MET A 342 -8.60 -24.75 37.74
C MET A 342 -9.54 -25.76 38.41
N GLU A 343 -10.04 -26.76 37.66
CA GLU A 343 -10.82 -27.84 38.28
C GLU A 343 -9.95 -28.66 39.23
N LEU A 344 -8.72 -29.01 38.83
CA LEU A 344 -7.83 -29.82 39.66
C LEU A 344 -7.49 -29.15 41.01
N GLY A 345 -7.20 -27.85 41.01
CA GLY A 345 -6.93 -27.06 42.22
C GLY A 345 -8.14 -27.02 43.14
N ALA A 346 -9.31 -26.67 42.61
CA ALA A 346 -10.57 -26.70 43.35
C ALA A 346 -10.91 -28.08 43.95
N ARG A 347 -10.61 -29.17 43.24
CA ARG A 347 -10.81 -30.55 43.72
C ARG A 347 -9.87 -30.90 44.87
N TYR A 348 -8.58 -30.55 44.78
CA TYR A 348 -7.62 -30.78 45.86
C TYR A 348 -7.91 -29.93 47.10
N ASN A 349 -8.21 -28.64 46.93
CA ASN A 349 -8.62 -27.75 48.02
C ASN A 349 -9.92 -28.22 48.71
N GLY A 350 -10.85 -28.82 47.95
CA GLY A 350 -12.03 -29.47 48.53
C GLY A 350 -11.71 -30.77 49.28
N PHE A 351 -10.70 -31.53 48.83
CA PHE A 351 -10.30 -32.80 49.44
C PHE A 351 -9.54 -32.60 50.76
N SER A 352 -8.65 -31.60 50.86
CA SER A 352 -7.90 -31.32 52.10
C SER A 352 -8.81 -31.09 53.31
N LEU A 353 -9.96 -30.45 53.13
CA LEU A 353 -10.97 -30.21 54.18
C LEU A 353 -11.57 -31.49 54.77
N SER A 354 -11.46 -32.63 54.08
CA SER A 354 -11.97 -33.93 54.52
C SER A 354 -10.91 -34.87 55.09
N GLU A 355 -9.62 -34.51 54.96
CA GLU A 355 -8.50 -35.31 55.46
C GLU A 355 -8.31 -35.10 56.97
N GLN A 356 -8.09 -36.20 57.69
CA GLN A 356 -8.00 -36.21 59.16
C GLN A 356 -6.56 -36.00 59.67
N SER A 357 -5.56 -36.31 58.86
CA SER A 357 -4.14 -36.14 59.19
C SER A 357 -3.68 -34.72 58.84
N PRO A 358 -3.35 -33.85 59.81
CA PRO A 358 -3.07 -32.43 59.52
C PRO A 358 -1.94 -32.20 58.51
N THR A 359 -0.90 -33.04 58.55
CA THR A 359 0.23 -32.97 57.60
C THR A 359 -0.15 -33.41 56.18
N VAL A 360 -1.12 -34.32 56.04
CA VAL A 360 -1.61 -34.76 54.72
C VAL A 360 -2.61 -33.75 54.18
N ALA A 361 -3.49 -33.20 55.03
CA ALA A 361 -4.41 -32.13 54.67
C ALA A 361 -3.66 -30.89 54.15
N ALA A 362 -2.62 -30.43 54.87
CA ALA A 362 -1.78 -29.30 54.45
C ALA A 362 -1.06 -29.56 53.12
N ALA A 363 -0.51 -30.76 52.92
CA ALA A 363 0.12 -31.13 51.65
C ALA A 363 -0.87 -31.17 50.48
N ILE A 364 -2.08 -31.72 50.68
CA ILE A 364 -3.15 -31.72 49.68
C ILE A 364 -3.59 -30.28 49.34
N GLU A 365 -3.75 -29.42 50.35
CA GLU A 365 -4.09 -28.01 50.15
C GLU A 365 -2.99 -27.28 49.36
N ARG A 366 -1.71 -27.49 49.69
CA ARG A 366 -0.61 -26.85 48.98
C ARG A 366 -0.50 -27.32 47.52
N ILE A 367 -0.82 -28.59 47.23
CA ILE A 367 -0.95 -29.09 45.85
C ILE A 367 -2.12 -28.40 45.12
N GLY A 368 -3.27 -28.21 45.79
CA GLY A 368 -4.41 -27.50 45.21
C GLY A 368 -4.08 -26.03 44.87
N GLN A 369 -3.48 -25.31 45.81
CA GLN A 369 -2.99 -23.94 45.62
C GLN A 369 -1.91 -23.84 44.51
N ALA A 370 -1.06 -24.87 44.35
CA ALA A 370 -0.10 -24.92 43.24
C ALA A 370 -0.80 -25.11 41.89
N ALA A 371 -1.83 -25.95 41.81
CA ALA A 371 -2.65 -26.09 40.59
C ALA A 371 -3.43 -24.81 40.25
N ASP A 372 -4.01 -24.12 41.24
CA ASP A 372 -4.67 -22.82 41.04
C ASP A 372 -3.69 -21.75 40.51
N THR A 373 -2.47 -21.73 41.05
CA THR A 373 -1.42 -20.80 40.60
C THR A 373 -0.96 -21.14 39.17
N SER A 374 -0.76 -22.43 38.86
CA SER A 374 -0.50 -22.90 37.50
C SER A 374 -1.60 -22.53 36.52
N TYR A 375 -2.86 -22.55 36.94
CA TYR A 375 -4.02 -22.10 36.15
C TYR A 375 -3.86 -20.61 35.77
N ILE A 376 -3.76 -19.72 36.77
CA ILE A 376 -3.66 -18.27 36.57
C ILE A 376 -2.49 -17.92 35.65
N GLU A 377 -1.33 -18.50 35.90
CA GLU A 377 -0.12 -18.22 35.11
C GLU A 377 -0.21 -18.76 33.67
N THR A 378 -1.01 -19.80 33.44
CA THR A 378 -1.27 -20.34 32.09
C THR A 378 -2.22 -19.44 31.30
N GLU A 379 -3.18 -18.77 31.95
CA GLU A 379 -4.00 -17.73 31.31
C GLU A 379 -3.19 -16.48 30.96
N GLU A 380 -2.33 -16.03 31.87
CA GLU A 380 -1.43 -14.90 31.62
C GLU A 380 -0.44 -15.22 30.50
N LEU A 381 0.13 -16.44 30.45
CA LEU A 381 0.94 -16.91 29.33
C LEU A 381 0.19 -16.83 28.00
N SER A 382 -1.06 -17.32 27.94
CA SER A 382 -1.87 -17.30 26.72
C SER A 382 -2.13 -15.86 26.24
N THR A 383 -2.46 -14.97 27.17
CA THR A 383 -2.71 -13.54 26.93
C THR A 383 -1.44 -12.82 26.45
N ALA A 384 -0.31 -13.04 27.13
CA ALA A 384 0.97 -12.44 26.81
C ALA A 384 1.51 -12.93 25.45
N LEU A 385 1.37 -14.21 25.10
CA LEU A 385 1.73 -14.73 23.78
C LEU A 385 0.82 -14.16 22.67
N SER A 386 -0.46 -13.98 22.94
CA SER A 386 -1.39 -13.37 21.97
C SER A 386 -0.99 -11.92 21.63
N ALA A 387 -0.69 -11.10 22.65
CA ALA A 387 -0.35 -9.69 22.46
C ALA A 387 1.10 -9.45 22.02
N SER A 388 2.07 -10.20 22.53
CA SER A 388 3.51 -9.94 22.30
C SER A 388 4.17 -10.74 21.18
N PHE A 389 3.51 -11.83 20.72
CA PHE A 389 3.98 -12.67 19.63
C PHE A 389 2.98 -12.73 18.47
N ALA A 390 1.74 -13.16 18.71
CA ALA A 390 0.78 -13.41 17.63
C ALA A 390 0.39 -12.13 16.87
N GLU A 391 0.11 -11.04 17.59
CA GLU A 391 -0.21 -9.74 16.98
C GLU A 391 0.95 -9.16 16.13
N PRO A 392 2.19 -8.99 16.66
CA PRO A 392 3.34 -8.55 15.85
C PRO A 392 3.64 -9.45 14.65
N MET A 393 3.44 -10.76 14.78
CA MET A 393 3.61 -11.72 13.69
C MET A 393 2.60 -11.47 12.55
N ARG A 394 1.31 -11.27 12.89
CA ARG A 394 0.27 -10.91 11.92
C ARG A 394 0.52 -9.54 11.27
N GLU A 395 0.95 -8.54 12.06
CA GLU A 395 1.36 -7.23 11.54
C GLU A 395 2.51 -7.37 10.53
N SER A 396 3.54 -8.16 10.86
CA SER A 396 4.70 -8.42 9.99
C SER A 396 4.30 -9.02 8.64
N ALA A 397 3.22 -9.80 8.56
CA ALA A 397 2.73 -10.36 7.30
C ALA A 397 2.05 -9.32 6.40
N GLN A 398 1.34 -8.34 6.98
CA GLN A 398 0.62 -7.31 6.20
C GLN A 398 1.56 -6.46 5.32
N PHE A 399 2.81 -6.28 5.75
CA PHE A 399 3.84 -5.55 5.01
C PHE A 399 4.14 -6.12 3.61
N ALA A 400 3.92 -7.41 3.37
CA ALA A 400 4.21 -8.01 2.07
C ALA A 400 3.35 -7.42 0.94
N SER A 401 2.09 -7.09 1.23
CA SER A 401 1.22 -6.36 0.29
C SER A 401 1.74 -4.94 -0.02
N ILE A 402 2.37 -4.28 0.95
CA ILE A 402 2.90 -2.92 0.84
C ILE A 402 4.18 -2.92 0.01
N VAL A 403 5.10 -3.85 0.28
CA VAL A 403 6.32 -4.07 -0.52
C VAL A 403 5.97 -4.33 -1.99
N ARG A 404 4.98 -5.19 -2.27
CA ARG A 404 4.48 -5.41 -3.64
C ARG A 404 4.02 -4.12 -4.32
N ASN A 405 3.28 -3.27 -3.61
CA ASN A 405 2.79 -2.00 -4.17
C ASN A 405 3.92 -1.00 -4.47
N VAL A 406 4.92 -0.90 -3.59
CA VAL A 406 6.11 -0.04 -3.77
C VAL A 406 6.97 -0.52 -4.94
N LEU A 407 7.24 -1.82 -5.03
CA LEU A 407 7.93 -2.43 -6.17
C LEU A 407 7.13 -2.25 -7.48
N ARG A 408 5.80 -2.39 -7.42
CA ARG A 408 4.92 -2.15 -8.56
C ARG A 408 5.00 -0.71 -9.06
N TYR A 409 5.08 0.27 -8.16
CA TYR A 409 5.26 1.68 -8.50
C TYR A 409 6.58 1.92 -9.26
N ARG A 410 7.71 1.37 -8.78
CA ARG A 410 9.00 1.40 -9.52
C ARG A 410 8.86 0.85 -10.94
N VAL A 411 8.24 -0.33 -11.08
CA VAL A 411 8.01 -0.96 -12.40
C VAL A 411 7.13 -0.07 -13.30
N LEU A 412 6.10 0.57 -12.75
CA LEU A 412 5.23 1.47 -13.51
C LEU A 412 5.95 2.74 -13.99
N LYS A 413 6.86 3.31 -13.21
CA LYS A 413 7.70 4.45 -13.65
C LYS A 413 8.58 4.09 -14.85
N ARG A 414 9.20 2.89 -14.85
CA ARG A 414 9.99 2.43 -16.00
C ARG A 414 9.15 2.10 -17.24
N VAL A 415 7.97 1.51 -17.07
CA VAL A 415 7.03 1.34 -18.19
C VAL A 415 6.55 2.69 -18.73
N GLN A 416 6.41 3.71 -17.89
CA GLN A 416 6.06 5.07 -18.30
C GLN A 416 7.20 5.73 -19.10
N GLU A 417 8.46 5.56 -18.70
CA GLU A 417 9.65 5.98 -19.48
C GLU A 417 9.66 5.32 -20.87
N ASP A 418 9.53 3.99 -20.94
CA ASP A 418 9.46 3.22 -22.19
C ASP A 418 8.31 3.70 -23.11
N MET A 419 7.13 3.94 -22.54
CA MET A 419 5.98 4.47 -23.29
C MET A 419 6.25 5.88 -23.81
N THR A 420 6.88 6.74 -23.02
CA THR A 420 7.24 8.12 -23.43
C THR A 420 8.23 8.09 -24.59
N ARG A 421 9.24 7.22 -24.51
CA ARG A 421 10.24 7.00 -25.57
C ARG A 421 9.61 6.44 -26.86
N ASP A 422 8.72 5.44 -26.74
CA ASP A 422 7.95 4.88 -27.85
C ASP A 422 7.06 5.95 -28.53
N GLU A 423 6.40 6.81 -27.76
CA GLU A 423 5.54 7.90 -28.27
C GLU A 423 6.34 9.02 -28.93
N LEU A 424 7.46 9.43 -28.32
CA LEU A 424 8.41 10.39 -28.90
C LEU A 424 8.92 9.90 -30.26
N ALA A 425 9.37 8.65 -30.35
CA ALA A 425 9.86 8.07 -31.60
C ALA A 425 8.80 8.06 -32.71
N LYS A 426 7.55 7.69 -32.38
CA LYS A 426 6.41 7.74 -33.32
C LYS A 426 6.06 9.16 -33.77
N LYS A 427 6.24 10.16 -32.90
CA LYS A 427 6.01 11.57 -33.25
C LYS A 427 7.12 12.14 -34.12
N LYS A 428 8.38 11.73 -33.92
CA LYS A 428 9.51 12.11 -34.79
C LYS A 428 9.33 11.56 -36.20
N THR A 429 9.02 10.27 -36.35
CA THR A 429 8.75 9.69 -37.68
C THR A 429 7.50 10.25 -38.35
N LEU A 430 6.46 10.61 -37.59
CA LEU A 430 5.30 11.33 -38.12
C LEU A 430 5.67 12.73 -38.62
N LEU A 431 6.49 13.48 -37.89
CA LEU A 431 6.95 14.80 -38.33
C LEU A 431 7.75 14.69 -39.63
N ASP A 432 8.72 13.78 -39.70
CA ASP A 432 9.51 13.53 -40.92
C ASP A 432 8.61 13.24 -42.14
N SER A 433 7.55 12.45 -41.93
CA SER A 433 6.57 12.13 -42.98
C SER A 433 5.76 13.35 -43.40
N LEU A 434 5.33 14.19 -42.46
CA LEU A 434 4.58 15.41 -42.76
C LEU A 434 5.44 16.45 -43.49
N GLU A 435 6.69 16.67 -43.05
CA GLU A 435 7.60 17.62 -43.69
C GLU A 435 8.00 17.18 -45.10
N ARG A 436 8.22 15.87 -45.34
CA ARG A 436 8.39 15.33 -46.70
C ARG A 436 7.16 15.61 -47.58
N SER A 437 5.95 15.40 -47.05
CA SER A 437 4.71 15.69 -47.80
C SER A 437 4.52 17.20 -48.08
N GLU A 438 5.02 18.08 -47.22
CA GLU A 438 5.00 19.52 -47.46
C GLU A 438 6.01 19.92 -48.55
N LEU A 439 7.22 19.36 -48.53
CA LEU A 439 8.24 19.56 -49.56
C LEU A 439 7.80 19.05 -50.94
N GLU A 440 7.16 17.88 -50.99
CA GLU A 440 6.60 17.32 -52.24
C GLU A 440 5.48 18.19 -52.80
N ALA A 441 4.56 18.67 -51.97
CA ALA A 441 3.50 19.57 -52.41
C ALA A 441 4.03 20.92 -52.90
N LYS A 442 4.99 21.53 -52.18
CA LYS A 442 5.67 22.77 -52.62
C LYS A 442 6.38 22.58 -53.97
N ARG A 443 7.00 21.41 -54.18
CA ARG A 443 7.57 21.04 -55.49
C ARG A 443 6.49 20.95 -56.57
N ILE A 444 5.37 20.28 -56.32
CA ILE A 444 4.25 20.15 -57.26
C ILE A 444 3.66 21.53 -57.60
N GLU A 445 3.44 22.38 -56.61
CA GLU A 445 2.96 23.77 -56.78
C GLU A 445 3.92 24.60 -57.65
N GLN A 446 5.23 24.49 -57.40
CA GLN A 446 6.25 25.16 -58.24
C GLN A 446 6.22 24.67 -59.69
N TYR A 447 5.98 23.38 -59.95
CA TYR A 447 5.81 22.86 -61.32
C TYR A 447 4.51 23.37 -61.97
N LEU A 448 3.38 23.40 -61.25
CA LEU A 448 2.10 23.95 -61.72
C LEU A 448 2.20 25.45 -62.05
N ASN A 449 2.75 26.26 -61.16
CA ASN A 449 2.93 27.70 -61.38
C ASN A 449 3.91 27.99 -62.54
N ARG A 450 4.88 27.11 -62.81
CA ARG A 450 5.82 27.25 -63.93
C ARG A 450 5.27 26.71 -65.27
N SER A 451 4.14 26.00 -65.27
CA SER A 451 3.52 25.40 -66.46
C SER A 451 2.21 26.06 -66.90
N SER A 452 1.76 27.11 -66.20
CA SER A 452 0.59 27.91 -66.59
C SER A 452 0.94 28.87 -67.75
N PRO A 453 0.36 28.72 -68.97
CA PRO A 453 0.65 29.60 -70.09
C PRO A 453 -0.23 30.85 -70.05
N GLN A 454 0.35 32.02 -70.29
CA GLN A 454 -0.43 33.18 -70.75
C GLN A 454 -1.08 32.86 -72.10
N THR A 455 -2.41 32.75 -72.14
CA THR A 455 -3.17 32.85 -73.39
C THR A 455 -3.99 34.14 -73.40
N GLY A 456 -3.46 35.15 -74.07
CA GLY A 456 -4.24 36.32 -74.45
C GLY A 456 -5.36 35.90 -75.40
N GLY A 457 -6.60 36.33 -75.12
CA GLY A 457 -7.77 35.85 -75.85
C GLY A 457 -7.90 36.43 -77.26
N THR A 458 -8.36 35.61 -78.20
CA THR A 458 -9.09 36.07 -79.39
C THR A 458 -10.37 35.25 -79.58
N ARG A 459 -11.36 35.87 -80.22
CA ARG A 459 -12.78 35.50 -80.21
C ARG A 459 -13.20 35.06 -81.61
N SER A 460 -13.73 33.85 -81.81
CA SER A 460 -14.56 33.58 -82.99
C SER A 460 -15.57 32.43 -82.82
N GLN A 461 -16.56 32.48 -83.70
CA GLN A 461 -17.90 31.90 -83.68
C GLN A 461 -18.02 30.40 -84.04
N ARG A 462 -19.12 29.77 -83.55
CA ARG A 462 -20.01 28.75 -84.21
C ARG A 462 -19.33 27.43 -84.69
N SER A 463 -20.00 26.29 -84.83
CA SER A 463 -21.42 25.98 -85.10
C SER A 463 -21.87 24.62 -84.51
N LEU A 464 -23.17 24.32 -84.65
CA LEU A 464 -23.86 23.09 -84.25
C LEU A 464 -23.61 21.91 -85.21
N SER A 465 -23.62 20.66 -84.71
CA SER A 465 -24.17 19.40 -85.28
C SER A 465 -23.59 18.21 -84.48
N ALA A 466 -24.33 17.30 -83.83
CA ALA A 466 -25.43 16.42 -84.23
C ALA A 466 -24.97 14.98 -84.59
N SER A 467 -25.32 14.05 -83.69
CA SER A 467 -25.74 12.65 -83.94
C SER A 467 -24.73 11.53 -84.24
N SER A 468 -24.94 10.43 -83.51
CA SER A 468 -24.72 9.00 -83.86
C SER A 468 -23.32 8.48 -84.23
N ALA A 469 -22.95 7.21 -84.05
CA ALA A 469 -23.27 6.10 -83.13
C ALA A 469 -22.70 4.80 -83.75
N VAL A 470 -22.30 3.84 -82.89
CA VAL A 470 -22.07 2.39 -83.13
C VAL A 470 -20.93 1.90 -84.07
N SER A 471 -20.15 0.92 -83.54
CA SER A 471 -19.53 -0.25 -84.23
C SER A 471 -18.49 -0.02 -85.36
N SER A 472 -17.63 -0.97 -85.76
CA SER A 472 -17.08 -2.24 -85.20
C SER A 472 -16.03 -2.73 -86.24
N GLU A 473 -15.04 -3.54 -85.81
CA GLU A 473 -14.08 -4.27 -86.68
C GLU A 473 -13.15 -3.41 -87.58
N GLY A 474 -11.97 -3.88 -88.01
CA GLY A 474 -11.24 -5.11 -87.69
C GLY A 474 -10.09 -5.36 -88.70
N GLY A 475 -9.01 -6.01 -88.25
CA GLY A 475 -7.88 -6.49 -89.09
C GLY A 475 -6.63 -5.59 -89.09
N SER A 476 -5.47 -5.97 -88.52
CA SER A 476 -4.52 -7.06 -88.89
C SER A 476 -3.68 -6.67 -90.11
N LEU A 477 -2.35 -6.47 -90.11
CA LEU A 477 -1.16 -7.26 -89.70
C LEU A 477 0.10 -6.34 -89.92
N ALA A 478 1.34 -6.56 -89.47
CA ALA A 478 2.01 -7.60 -88.67
C ALA A 478 3.28 -7.04 -87.95
N GLU A 479 3.82 -7.87 -87.05
CA GLU A 479 5.08 -7.86 -86.26
C GLU A 479 6.40 -7.92 -87.08
N PRO A 480 7.63 -8.05 -86.50
CA PRO A 480 8.07 -8.25 -85.08
C PRO A 480 9.07 -7.17 -84.57
N SER A 481 9.47 -7.06 -83.29
CA SER A 481 10.38 -7.92 -82.48
C SER A 481 10.78 -7.08 -81.24
N THR A 482 11.09 -7.53 -80.02
CA THR A 482 11.11 -8.80 -79.25
C THR A 482 10.96 -8.37 -77.75
N ASP A 483 10.33 -9.13 -76.84
CA ASP A 483 10.80 -10.31 -76.09
C ASP A 483 12.01 -10.04 -75.16
N SER A 484 12.09 -10.49 -73.90
CA SER A 484 11.40 -11.58 -73.15
C SER A 484 11.36 -11.20 -71.63
N GLU A 485 10.70 -11.81 -70.64
CA GLU A 485 9.61 -12.80 -70.45
C GLU A 485 9.47 -12.92 -68.89
N PHE A 486 8.29 -12.91 -68.23
CA PHE A 486 7.33 -14.02 -68.01
C PHE A 486 7.95 -15.29 -67.37
N PRO A 487 7.18 -16.24 -66.77
CA PRO A 487 5.72 -16.29 -66.66
C PRO A 487 5.13 -16.59 -65.25
N PRO A 488 3.80 -16.40 -65.09
CA PRO A 488 2.97 -17.09 -64.10
C PRO A 488 2.02 -18.13 -64.74
N THR A 489 1.14 -18.73 -63.92
CA THR A 489 -0.27 -19.14 -64.18
C THR A 489 -0.67 -20.64 -64.14
N HIS A 490 -1.92 -20.86 -63.66
CA HIS A 490 -2.83 -22.04 -63.76
C HIS A 490 -2.35 -23.41 -63.17
N GLY A 491 -3.20 -24.35 -62.76
CA GLY A 491 -4.68 -24.37 -62.63
C GLY A 491 -5.22 -25.76 -62.20
N GLU A 492 -6.48 -25.79 -61.75
CA GLU A 492 -7.43 -26.94 -61.64
C GLU A 492 -7.21 -28.16 -60.69
N SER A 493 -8.14 -28.27 -59.73
CA SER A 493 -9.04 -29.41 -59.39
C SER A 493 -8.59 -30.90 -59.42
N ILE A 494 -8.84 -31.61 -58.29
CA ILE A 494 -9.54 -32.93 -58.19
C ILE A 494 -9.72 -33.33 -56.69
N GLY A 495 -10.85 -33.93 -56.31
CA GLY A 495 -10.92 -34.94 -55.22
C GLY A 495 -11.56 -34.57 -53.86
N SER A 496 -12.79 -35.05 -53.62
CA SER A 496 -13.41 -35.29 -52.29
C SER A 496 -12.94 -36.65 -51.70
N PRO A 497 -13.39 -37.17 -50.52
CA PRO A 497 -14.40 -36.67 -49.54
C PRO A 497 -14.10 -36.86 -48.03
N SER A 498 -14.92 -36.26 -47.14
CA SER A 498 -15.66 -37.00 -46.07
C SER A 498 -16.49 -36.08 -45.15
N SER A 499 -17.65 -36.60 -44.72
CA SER A 499 -18.57 -36.07 -43.69
C SER A 499 -18.55 -37.06 -42.49
N PRO A 500 -19.33 -36.94 -41.38
CA PRO A 500 -20.43 -36.00 -41.10
C PRO A 500 -20.53 -35.46 -39.65
N SER A 501 -21.46 -34.53 -39.42
CA SER A 501 -22.31 -34.52 -38.21
C SER A 501 -23.66 -33.85 -38.51
N GLN A 502 -24.75 -34.42 -37.99
CA GLN A 502 -26.13 -34.03 -38.30
C GLN A 502 -26.76 -33.13 -37.21
N SER A 503 -27.70 -32.28 -37.62
CA SER A 503 -28.75 -31.65 -36.81
C SER A 503 -29.95 -32.64 -36.63
N PRO A 504 -31.13 -32.35 -36.00
CA PRO A 504 -32.06 -31.19 -36.16
C PRO A 504 -32.57 -30.61 -34.80
N ALA A 505 -33.36 -29.54 -34.60
CA ALA A 505 -34.15 -28.55 -35.39
C ALA A 505 -35.70 -28.60 -35.22
N TYR A 506 -36.36 -27.41 -35.27
CA TYR A 506 -37.82 -27.10 -35.39
C TYR A 506 -38.71 -27.05 -34.10
N LYS A 507 -39.78 -26.24 -33.92
CA LYS A 507 -40.50 -25.13 -34.67
C LYS A 507 -41.50 -24.33 -33.76
N LYS A 508 -41.67 -22.99 -33.97
CA LYS A 508 -42.85 -22.02 -33.90
C LYS A 508 -44.16 -22.29 -33.05
N PRO A 509 -45.10 -21.31 -32.81
CA PRO A 509 -45.14 -19.82 -32.90
C PRO A 509 -45.89 -19.04 -31.73
N GLU A 510 -46.23 -17.74 -31.95
CA GLU A 510 -46.95 -16.68 -31.16
C GLU A 510 -48.42 -16.96 -30.70
N PRO A 511 -49.16 -16.11 -29.90
CA PRO A 511 -49.32 -14.61 -29.98
C PRO A 511 -49.45 -13.77 -28.65
N SER A 512 -49.74 -12.46 -28.77
CA SER A 512 -49.84 -11.38 -27.74
C SER A 512 -51.30 -11.05 -27.27
N PRO A 513 -51.65 -10.09 -26.34
CA PRO A 513 -51.41 -8.61 -26.37
C PRO A 513 -51.26 -7.83 -25.01
N THR A 514 -51.35 -6.49 -25.06
CA THR A 514 -51.12 -5.36 -24.08
C THR A 514 -52.37 -4.96 -23.21
N PRO A 515 -52.50 -3.86 -22.38
CA PRO A 515 -51.75 -2.56 -22.29
C PRO A 515 -51.58 -1.75 -20.93
N SER A 516 -50.61 -0.80 -20.97
CA SER A 516 -50.46 0.65 -20.56
C SER A 516 -51.46 1.43 -19.63
N PRO A 517 -51.31 2.77 -19.34
CA PRO A 517 -50.26 3.53 -18.58
C PRO A 517 -50.77 4.74 -17.71
N ALA A 518 -49.92 5.50 -16.96
CA ALA A 518 -50.00 6.98 -16.66
C ALA A 518 -49.03 7.46 -15.52
N HIS A 519 -48.92 8.76 -15.17
CA HIS A 519 -48.12 9.85 -15.80
C HIS A 519 -48.08 11.16 -14.94
N ARG A 520 -46.89 11.71 -14.56
CA ARG A 520 -46.54 13.16 -14.34
C ARG A 520 -45.08 13.26 -13.79
N LYS A 521 -44.11 13.92 -14.46
CA LYS A 521 -43.73 15.37 -14.47
C LYS A 521 -43.30 15.91 -13.08
N THR A 522 -42.19 16.64 -12.84
CA THR A 522 -41.06 17.27 -13.61
C THR A 522 -39.94 17.61 -12.59
N SER A 523 -38.63 17.75 -12.89
CA SER A 523 -38.00 18.92 -13.57
C SER A 523 -36.47 18.76 -13.75
N SER A 524 -35.92 19.44 -14.78
CA SER A 524 -34.53 19.94 -15.00
C SER A 524 -33.36 19.55 -14.06
N GLY A 525 -32.14 19.25 -14.55
CA GLY A 525 -31.63 19.30 -15.92
C GLY A 525 -30.11 19.11 -16.05
N ASN A 526 -29.58 19.38 -17.26
CA ASN A 526 -28.17 19.35 -17.71
C ASN A 526 -27.50 17.98 -17.91
N PHE A 527 -27.45 17.58 -19.18
CA PHE A 527 -26.79 16.41 -19.75
C PHE A 527 -25.85 16.89 -20.88
N VAL A 528 -24.62 16.39 -20.96
CA VAL A 528 -23.92 16.20 -22.25
C VAL A 528 -23.19 14.86 -22.20
N THR A 529 -23.53 13.98 -23.14
CA THR A 529 -23.04 12.60 -23.24
C THR A 529 -21.82 12.50 -24.15
N ASN A 530 -21.08 11.39 -24.03
CA ASN A 530 -20.22 10.93 -25.11
C ASN A 530 -20.39 9.42 -25.33
N LYS A 531 -21.15 9.06 -26.39
CA LYS A 531 -21.17 7.78 -27.15
C LYS A 531 -22.52 7.58 -27.85
N ILE A 532 -22.49 7.44 -29.17
CA ILE A 532 -23.14 6.37 -29.98
C ILE A 532 -22.55 6.51 -31.40
N PHE A 533 -22.09 5.40 -31.99
CA PHE A 533 -21.73 5.30 -33.41
C PHE A 533 -22.71 4.37 -34.11
N GLY A 534 -23.24 4.80 -35.26
CA GLY A 534 -24.19 4.03 -36.07
C GLY A 534 -24.18 4.48 -37.55
N ARG A 535 -23.62 3.62 -38.39
CA ARG A 535 -23.76 3.50 -39.88
C ARG A 535 -25.15 3.94 -40.41
N ILE A 536 -25.37 4.55 -41.59
CA ILE A 536 -24.58 4.94 -42.79
C ILE A 536 -25.31 6.13 -43.46
N SER A 537 -24.59 7.05 -44.11
CA SER A 537 -25.08 7.71 -45.35
C SER A 537 -23.93 8.26 -46.19
N HIS A 538 -23.88 7.91 -47.47
CA HIS A 538 -22.95 8.50 -48.44
C HIS A 538 -23.55 9.79 -49.01
N ALA A 539 -22.90 10.93 -48.74
CA ALA A 539 -23.08 12.17 -49.48
C ALA A 539 -21.77 12.98 -49.48
N ILE A 540 -20.89 12.70 -50.44
CA ILE A 540 -19.67 13.49 -50.68
C ILE A 540 -19.94 14.47 -51.81
N HIS A 541 -20.22 15.74 -51.50
CA HIS A 541 -19.63 16.94 -52.16
C HIS A 541 -20.28 18.23 -51.64
N GLY A 542 -19.46 19.21 -51.29
CA GLY A 542 -19.89 20.53 -50.80
C GLY A 542 -18.72 21.29 -50.19
N PHE A 543 -17.96 21.99 -51.04
CA PHE A 543 -16.74 22.76 -50.74
C PHE A 543 -16.79 23.51 -49.39
N ALA A 544 -15.77 23.49 -48.53
CA ALA A 544 -14.32 23.67 -48.74
C ALA A 544 -13.91 25.13 -49.05
N ASP A 545 -13.59 25.87 -47.98
CA ASP A 545 -12.53 26.89 -47.96
C ASP A 545 -11.77 26.80 -46.63
N VAL A 546 -11.14 25.65 -46.41
CA VAL A 546 -10.02 25.52 -45.46
C VAL A 546 -8.82 25.17 -46.31
N ASP A 547 -7.93 26.14 -46.48
CA ASP A 547 -6.68 26.00 -47.22
C ASP A 547 -5.95 24.68 -46.83
N PRO A 548 -5.75 23.74 -47.78
CA PRO A 548 -5.03 22.50 -47.55
C PRO A 548 -3.56 22.70 -47.19
N GLU A 549 -2.95 23.84 -47.53
CA GLU A 549 -1.63 24.24 -47.04
C GLU A 549 -1.69 24.56 -45.55
N ARG A 550 -2.60 25.45 -45.14
CA ARG A 550 -2.80 25.84 -43.75
C ARG A 550 -3.08 24.64 -42.86
N THR A 551 -3.94 23.72 -43.28
CA THR A 551 -4.24 22.49 -42.53
C THR A 551 -3.00 21.65 -42.26
N ARG A 552 -2.10 21.50 -43.26
CA ARG A 552 -0.84 20.76 -43.12
C ARG A 552 0.17 21.51 -42.25
N ARG A 553 0.31 22.83 -42.42
CA ARG A 553 1.18 23.68 -41.57
C ARG A 553 0.73 23.66 -40.12
N ASP A 554 -0.57 23.72 -39.85
CA ASP A 554 -1.15 23.60 -38.51
C ASP A 554 -0.90 22.20 -37.90
N GLN A 555 -0.97 21.13 -38.70
CA GLN A 555 -0.66 19.77 -38.27
C GLN A 555 0.83 19.58 -37.96
N ILE A 556 1.73 20.16 -38.78
CA ILE A 556 3.17 20.20 -38.52
C ILE A 556 3.46 20.98 -37.23
N GLY A 557 2.87 22.17 -37.06
CA GLY A 557 3.01 22.99 -35.85
C GLY A 557 2.60 22.24 -34.58
N LYS A 558 1.40 21.64 -34.56
CA LYS A 558 0.93 20.80 -33.45
C LYS A 558 1.81 19.57 -33.19
N THR A 559 2.41 19.00 -34.24
CA THR A 559 3.34 17.87 -34.08
C THR A 559 4.67 18.31 -33.47
N LYS A 560 5.20 19.47 -33.86
CA LYS A 560 6.40 20.09 -33.25
C LYS A 560 6.18 20.47 -31.80
N GLU A 561 5.03 21.08 -31.47
CA GLU A 561 4.66 21.37 -30.08
C GLU A 561 4.56 20.09 -29.24
N SER A 562 3.86 19.07 -29.76
CA SER A 562 3.75 17.75 -29.13
C SER A 562 5.10 17.05 -28.94
N LEU A 563 6.10 17.33 -29.78
CA LEU A 563 7.46 16.82 -29.62
C LEU A 563 8.18 17.51 -28.46
N ILE A 564 8.14 18.85 -28.38
CA ILE A 564 8.73 19.59 -27.26
C ILE A 564 8.15 19.13 -25.92
N GLN A 565 6.83 18.92 -25.87
CA GLN A 565 6.15 18.36 -24.69
C GLN A 565 6.63 16.94 -24.33
N LEU A 566 6.81 16.06 -25.33
CA LEU A 566 7.30 14.70 -25.10
C LEU A 566 8.80 14.62 -24.79
N GLU A 567 9.62 15.57 -25.25
CA GLU A 567 11.04 15.66 -24.89
C GLU A 567 11.21 16.09 -23.43
N GLN A 568 10.45 17.10 -22.99
CA GLN A 568 10.39 17.49 -21.57
C GLN A 568 9.79 16.37 -20.69
N ALA A 569 8.78 15.65 -21.19
CA ALA A 569 8.23 14.47 -20.51
C ALA A 569 9.26 13.34 -20.39
N LEU A 570 10.06 13.08 -21.43
CA LEU A 570 11.10 12.06 -21.40
C LEU A 570 12.17 12.41 -20.36
N GLU A 571 12.65 13.67 -20.35
CA GLU A 571 13.64 14.15 -19.38
C GLU A 571 13.20 13.92 -17.93
N VAL A 572 11.96 14.29 -17.57
CA VAL A 572 11.45 14.02 -16.22
C VAL A 572 11.21 12.53 -15.98
N SER A 573 10.82 11.73 -16.98
CA SER A 573 10.65 10.28 -16.80
C SER A 573 11.97 9.56 -16.53
N GLU A 574 13.06 9.95 -17.18
CA GLU A 574 14.40 9.37 -16.97
C GLU A 574 14.98 9.76 -15.60
N LYS A 575 14.60 10.93 -15.07
CA LYS A 575 14.89 11.31 -13.68
C LYS A 575 14.02 10.52 -12.71
N ASP A 576 12.71 10.49 -12.92
CA ASP A 576 11.73 9.78 -12.07
C ASP A 576 12.06 8.29 -11.92
N VAL A 577 12.59 7.64 -12.95
CA VAL A 577 13.02 6.25 -12.85
C VAL A 577 14.19 6.08 -11.89
N LYS A 578 15.21 6.93 -12.00
CA LYS A 578 16.39 6.92 -11.09
C LYS A 578 15.98 7.25 -9.66
N ASP A 579 15.17 8.29 -9.48
CA ASP A 579 14.70 8.75 -8.17
C ASP A 579 13.78 7.70 -7.50
N ALA A 580 12.90 7.05 -8.27
CA ALA A 580 12.07 5.95 -7.77
C ALA A 580 12.92 4.74 -7.36
N SER A 581 13.86 4.31 -8.21
CA SER A 581 14.72 3.17 -7.91
C SER A 581 15.64 3.43 -6.72
N ALA A 582 16.24 4.62 -6.61
CA ALA A 582 17.07 5.00 -5.48
C ALA A 582 16.25 5.07 -4.17
N GLY A 583 15.07 5.70 -4.20
CA GLY A 583 14.18 5.79 -3.04
C GLY A 583 13.69 4.42 -2.56
N VAL A 584 13.22 3.58 -3.48
CA VAL A 584 12.76 2.21 -3.16
C VAL A 584 13.91 1.34 -2.65
N LEU A 585 15.11 1.43 -3.24
CA LEU A 585 16.29 0.72 -2.75
C LEU A 585 16.65 1.12 -1.31
N GLN A 586 16.68 2.43 -1.02
CA GLN A 586 16.95 2.96 0.31
C GLN A 586 15.89 2.50 1.33
N ASP A 587 14.60 2.60 0.97
CA ASP A 587 13.51 2.21 1.86
C ASP A 587 13.52 0.70 2.15
N LEU A 588 13.69 -0.15 1.14
CA LEU A 588 13.74 -1.60 1.34
C LEU A 588 14.96 -2.03 2.15
N GLN A 589 16.10 -1.33 2.05
CA GLN A 589 17.24 -1.53 2.94
C GLN A 589 16.95 -1.15 4.40
N ARG A 590 16.15 -0.10 4.66
CA ARG A 590 15.66 0.22 6.02
C ARG A 590 14.67 -0.84 6.49
N PHE A 591 13.63 -1.11 5.70
CA PHE A 591 12.58 -2.07 6.01
C PHE A 591 13.13 -3.48 6.28
N GLN A 592 14.16 -3.92 5.57
CA GLN A 592 14.83 -5.19 5.86
C GLN A 592 15.44 -5.24 7.26
N LYS A 593 16.05 -4.14 7.73
CA LYS A 593 16.58 -4.03 9.11
C LYS A 593 15.46 -3.99 10.14
N ASP A 594 14.40 -3.20 9.88
CA ASP A 594 13.22 -3.12 10.74
C ASP A 594 12.56 -4.51 10.91
N LYS A 595 12.39 -5.25 9.80
CA LYS A 595 11.84 -6.61 9.75
C LYS A 595 12.68 -7.61 10.58
N GLU A 596 14.00 -7.56 10.46
CA GLU A 596 14.91 -8.40 11.24
C GLU A 596 14.87 -8.06 12.75
N ALA A 597 14.75 -6.78 13.09
CA ALA A 597 14.62 -6.31 14.46
C ALA A 597 13.26 -6.71 15.07
N ASP A 598 12.16 -6.60 14.32
CA ASP A 598 10.83 -7.02 14.74
C ASP A 598 10.76 -8.54 14.98
N LEU A 599 11.26 -9.36 14.03
CA LEU A 599 11.35 -10.81 14.17
C LEU A 599 12.13 -11.19 15.44
N ARG A 600 13.30 -10.58 15.66
CA ARG A 600 14.07 -10.78 16.90
C ARG A 600 13.25 -10.39 18.13
N ARG A 601 12.55 -9.24 18.10
CA ARG A 601 11.79 -8.72 19.23
C ARG A 601 10.66 -9.66 19.66
N TYR A 602 9.79 -10.10 18.74
CA TYR A 602 8.67 -10.96 19.12
C TYR A 602 9.08 -12.40 19.42
N MET A 603 10.17 -12.91 18.83
CA MET A 603 10.73 -14.21 19.23
C MET A 603 11.38 -14.17 20.63
N VAL A 604 12.03 -13.05 21.00
CA VAL A 604 12.52 -12.85 22.38
C VAL A 604 11.35 -12.67 23.36
N ALA A 605 10.28 -12.00 22.97
CA ALA A 605 9.07 -11.89 23.78
C ALA A 605 8.44 -13.26 24.03
N TYR A 606 8.27 -14.09 22.99
CA TYR A 606 7.80 -15.47 23.08
C TYR A 606 8.61 -16.28 24.11
N ALA A 607 9.95 -16.26 23.99
CA ALA A 607 10.83 -16.97 24.91
C ALA A 607 10.75 -16.45 26.36
N ARG A 608 10.55 -15.14 26.58
CA ARG A 608 10.39 -14.55 27.91
C ARG A 608 9.08 -14.96 28.56
N CYS A 609 7.96 -14.94 27.84
CA CYS A 609 6.66 -15.36 28.37
C CYS A 609 6.72 -16.80 28.90
N HIS A 610 7.31 -17.73 28.13
CA HIS A 610 7.51 -19.12 28.56
C HIS A 610 8.47 -19.25 29.75
N LEU A 611 9.54 -18.45 29.80
CA LEU A 611 10.50 -18.46 30.91
C LEU A 611 9.87 -17.99 32.22
N ASP A 612 9.06 -16.92 32.17
CA ASP A 612 8.44 -16.34 33.35
C ASP A 612 7.28 -17.22 33.86
N TRP A 613 6.49 -17.82 32.96
CA TRP A 613 5.54 -18.90 33.29
C TRP A 613 6.24 -20.08 33.97
N ALA A 614 7.31 -20.62 33.37
CA ALA A 614 8.00 -21.79 33.90
C ALA A 614 8.63 -21.54 35.27
N ARG A 615 9.14 -20.33 35.53
CA ARG A 615 9.71 -19.93 36.83
C ARG A 615 8.68 -19.95 37.95
N LYS A 616 7.55 -19.27 37.75
CA LYS A 616 6.49 -19.19 38.76
C LYS A 616 5.88 -20.57 39.05
N ASN A 617 5.67 -21.38 38.01
CA ASN A 617 5.27 -22.77 38.19
C ASN A 617 6.30 -23.57 39.00
N LEU A 618 7.60 -23.46 38.67
CA LEU A 618 8.66 -24.17 39.42
C LEU A 618 8.71 -23.76 40.89
N GLU A 619 8.59 -22.46 41.18
CA GLU A 619 8.52 -21.91 42.54
C GLU A 619 7.36 -22.54 43.33
N THR A 620 6.12 -22.41 42.86
CA THR A 620 4.94 -22.91 43.60
C THR A 620 4.92 -24.43 43.73
N TRP A 621 5.35 -25.18 42.71
CA TRP A 621 5.43 -26.64 42.79
C TRP A 621 6.58 -27.14 43.66
N THR A 622 7.65 -26.36 43.85
CA THR A 622 8.70 -26.66 44.83
C THR A 622 8.16 -26.51 46.25
N GLU A 623 7.41 -25.44 46.53
CA GLU A 623 6.77 -25.25 47.84
C GLU A 623 5.72 -26.34 48.14
N ALA A 624 4.96 -26.79 47.14
CA ALA A 624 4.07 -27.94 47.28
C ALA A 624 4.82 -29.24 47.58
N LYS A 625 5.95 -29.50 46.90
CA LYS A 625 6.82 -30.65 47.17
C LYS A 625 7.39 -30.60 48.59
N ASP A 626 7.82 -29.42 49.06
CA ASP A 626 8.39 -29.25 50.39
C ASP A 626 7.34 -29.38 51.50
N GLU A 627 6.06 -29.15 51.22
CA GLU A 627 4.95 -29.50 52.13
C GLU A 627 4.67 -31.01 52.15
N VAL A 628 4.69 -31.67 50.98
CA VAL A 628 4.56 -33.14 50.86
C VAL A 628 5.66 -33.88 51.63
N ASP A 629 6.89 -33.39 51.60
CA ASP A 629 8.03 -33.98 52.33
C ASP A 629 7.88 -33.90 53.87
N LYS A 630 6.92 -33.13 54.39
CA LYS A 630 6.58 -33.06 55.84
C LYS A 630 5.57 -34.13 56.28
N ILE A 631 5.05 -34.95 55.36
CA ILE A 631 4.08 -36.00 55.70
C ILE A 631 4.76 -37.06 56.58
N VAL A 632 4.38 -37.07 57.86
CA VAL A 632 4.78 -38.11 58.82
C VAL A 632 3.96 -39.38 58.56
N ALA A 633 4.64 -40.48 58.22
CA ALA A 633 4.03 -41.81 58.15
C ALA A 633 3.56 -42.26 59.55
N ARG A 634 2.35 -42.84 59.62
CA ARG A 634 1.75 -43.38 60.86
C ARG A 634 2.32 -44.74 61.23
#